data_AF-A0A1E7GCU7-F1
#
_entry.id   AF-A0A1E7GCU7-F1
#
_cell.length_a   1.000
_cell.length_b   1.000
_cell.length_c   1.000
_cell.angle_alpha   90.00
_cell.angle_beta   90.00
_cell.angle_gamma   90.00
#
_symmetry.space_group_name_H-M   'P 1'
#
loop_
_entity.id
_entity.type
_entity.pdbx_description
1 polymer ?
#
loop_
_entity_poly.entity_id
_entity_poly.type
_entity_poly.pdbx_seq_one_letter_code
_entity_poly.pdbx_strand_id
1 'polypeptide(L)' 'MIPEKGSIRGVARATGHSKNTICKWVEIAGTNSKEVTNYFIRNLDLKSVEIDEIWAYIKKAKKAKKCN' A
#
# COMPACT_ATOMS: atom_id res chain seq x y z
N MET A 1 14.23 7.86 -5.85
CA MET A 1 14.30 6.39 -6.00
C MET A 1 12.88 5.87 -6.14
N ILE A 2 12.47 5.43 -7.33
CA ILE A 2 11.15 4.80 -7.53
C ILE A 2 11.23 3.42 -6.86
N PRO A 3 10.28 3.03 -5.99
CA PRO A 3 10.31 1.71 -5.37
C PRO A 3 10.34 0.63 -6.45
N GLU A 4 11.26 -0.33 -6.31
CA GLU A 4 11.35 -1.43 -7.26
C GLU A 4 10.05 -2.22 -7.27
N LYS A 5 9.50 -2.45 -8.46
CA LYS A 5 8.28 -3.23 -8.71
C LYS A 5 8.54 -4.73 -8.52
N GLY A 6 8.70 -5.14 -7.26
CA GLY A 6 8.94 -6.52 -6.84
C GLY A 6 7.75 -7.13 -6.11
N SER A 7 7.53 -8.44 -6.28
CA SER A 7 6.61 -9.19 -5.39
C SER A 7 7.22 -9.35 -4.00
N ILE A 8 6.39 -9.51 -2.96
CA ILE A 8 6.86 -9.75 -1.58
C ILE A 8 7.89 -10.90 -1.53
N ARG A 9 7.65 -11.97 -2.30
CA ARG A 9 8.58 -13.12 -2.39
C ARG A 9 9.85 -12.79 -3.18
N GLY A 10 9.77 -11.92 -4.18
CA GLY A 10 10.93 -11.41 -4.90
C GLY A 10 11.84 -10.60 -3.98
N VAL A 11 11.26 -9.65 -3.25
CA VAL A 11 11.98 -8.82 -2.27
C VAL A 11 12.59 -9.67 -1.16
N ALA A 12 11.84 -10.65 -0.61
CA ALA A 12 12.37 -11.58 0.38
C ALA A 12 13.63 -12.33 -0.11
N ARG A 13 13.64 -12.81 -1.36
CA ARG A 13 14.82 -13.47 -1.95
C ARG A 13 15.97 -12.50 -2.17
N ALA A 14 15.69 -11.32 -2.73
CA ALA A 14 16.72 -10.31 -3.02
C ALA A 14 17.40 -9.77 -1.76
N THR A 15 16.64 -9.64 -0.66
CA THR A 15 17.12 -9.08 0.61
C THR A 15 17.58 -10.13 1.63
N GLY A 16 17.33 -11.42 1.38
CA GLY A 16 17.63 -12.49 2.34
C GLY A 16 16.73 -12.49 3.60
N HIS A 17 15.64 -11.73 3.60
CA HIS A 17 14.71 -11.66 4.72
C HIS A 17 13.53 -12.63 4.58
N SER A 18 12.89 -12.95 5.71
CA SER A 18 11.64 -13.72 5.69
C SER A 18 10.52 -12.92 5.02
N LYS A 19 9.60 -13.62 4.32
CA LYS A 19 8.39 -13.02 3.76
C LYS A 19 7.59 -12.24 4.83
N ASN A 20 7.54 -12.76 6.06
CA ASN A 20 6.79 -12.14 7.15
C ASN A 20 7.40 -10.79 7.57
N THR A 21 8.72 -10.68 7.56
CA THR A 21 9.44 -9.43 7.82
C THR A 21 9.06 -8.38 6.77
N ILE A 22 9.10 -8.75 5.48
CA ILE A 22 8.69 -7.86 4.39
C ILE A 22 7.21 -7.45 4.52
N CYS A 23 6.30 -8.40 4.83
CA CYS A 23 4.89 -8.10 5.06
C CYS A 23 4.68 -7.10 6.20
N LYS A 24 5.40 -7.25 7.32
CA LYS A 24 5.32 -6.33 8.46
C LYS A 24 5.75 -4.91 8.07
N TRP A 25 6.80 -4.76 7.27
CA TRP A 25 7.22 -3.44 6.79
C TRP A 25 6.19 -2.81 5.86
N VAL A 26 5.58 -3.59 4.96
CA VAL A 26 4.50 -3.12 4.09
C VAL A 26 3.28 -2.67 4.90
N GLU A 27 2.94 -3.38 5.98
CA GLU A 27 1.84 -2.99 6.87
C GLU A 27 2.10 -1.68 7.61
N ILE A 28 3.33 -1.48 8.12
CA ILE A 28 3.73 -0.21 8.76
C ILE A 28 3.67 0.93 7.76
N ALA A 29 4.20 0.74 6.54
CA ALA A 29 4.13 1.73 5.48
C ALA A 29 2.67 2.05 5.09
N GLY A 30 1.83 1.03 4.97
CA GLY A 30 0.41 1.18 4.65
C GLY A 30 -0.37 1.93 5.74
N THR A 31 -0.10 1.65 7.01
CA THR A 31 -0.74 2.33 8.15
C THR A 31 -0.48 3.83 8.11
N ASN A 32 0.76 4.23 7.83
CA ASN A 32 1.14 5.65 7.80
C ASN A 32 0.77 6.35 6.48
N SER A 33 0.43 5.60 5.42
CA SER A 33 0.11 6.17 4.11
C SER A 33 -1.09 7.13 4.16
N LYS A 34 -2.06 6.88 5.04
CA LYS A 34 -3.24 7.75 5.18
C LYS A 34 -2.86 9.14 5.71
N GLU A 35 -1.94 9.20 6.67
CA GLU A 35 -1.48 10.47 7.25
C GLU A 35 -0.69 11.27 6.23
N VAL A 36 0.22 10.60 5.50
CA VAL A 36 0.98 11.19 4.40
C VAL A 36 0.04 11.76 3.34
N THR A 37 -0.95 10.98 2.87
CA THR A 37 -1.95 11.45 1.91
C THR A 37 -2.71 12.68 2.42
N ASN A 38 -3.14 12.65 3.69
CA ASN A 38 -3.88 13.77 4.26
C ASN A 38 -3.03 15.04 4.35
N TYR A 39 -1.75 14.91 4.70
CA TYR A 39 -0.84 16.03 4.81
C TYR A 39 -0.54 16.67 3.45
N PHE A 40 -0.29 15.85 2.42
CA PHE A 40 0.15 16.35 1.11
C PHE A 40 -0.98 16.68 0.15
N ILE A 41 -2.17 16.08 0.28
CA ILE A 41 -3.22 16.13 -0.77
C ILE A 41 -4.46 16.94 -0.33
N ARG A 42 -4.64 17.22 0.98
CA ARG A 42 -5.81 17.98 1.43
C ARG A 42 -5.57 19.49 1.44
N ASN A 43 -6.62 20.24 1.07
CA ASN A 43 -6.67 21.71 1.11
C ASN A 43 -5.55 22.38 0.30
N LEU A 44 -5.20 21.81 -0.86
CA LEU A 44 -4.24 22.40 -1.77
C LEU A 44 -4.88 23.58 -2.51
N ASP A 45 -4.22 24.74 -2.48
CA ASP A 45 -4.61 25.90 -3.29
C ASP A 45 -4.07 25.74 -4.72
N LEU A 46 -4.85 25.02 -5.55
CA LEU A 46 -4.49 24.72 -6.94
C LEU A 46 -5.41 25.47 -7.90
N LYS A 47 -4.82 26.06 -8.95
CA LYS A 47 -5.57 26.72 -10.04
C LYS A 47 -6.19 25.73 -11.04
N SER A 48 -5.62 24.54 -11.15
CA SER A 48 -6.05 23.48 -12.07
C SER A 48 -5.73 22.12 -11.46
N VAL A 49 -6.59 21.13 -11.67
CA VAL A 49 -6.45 19.76 -11.15
C VAL A 49 -6.63 18.78 -12.30
N GLU A 50 -5.68 17.87 -12.45
CA GLU A 50 -5.79 16.72 -13.35
C GLU A 50 -6.04 15.46 -12.51
N ILE A 51 -6.98 14.64 -12.96
CA ILE A 51 -7.36 13.40 -12.29
C ILE A 51 -7.22 12.27 -13.31
N ASP A 52 -6.49 11.23 -12.93
CA ASP A 52 -6.32 10.01 -13.71
C ASP A 52 -6.89 8.81 -12.94
N GLU A 53 -7.38 7.81 -13.67
CA GLU A 53 -7.98 6.62 -13.11
C GLU A 53 -7.04 5.42 -13.22
N ILE A 54 -6.75 4.78 -12.08
CA ILE A 54 -5.97 3.55 -12.03
C ILE A 54 -6.88 2.40 -11.61
N TRP A 55 -6.89 1.34 -12.42
CA TRP A 55 -7.73 0.16 -12.20
C TRP A 55 -6.90 -1.02 -11.69
N ALA A 56 -7.36 -1.68 -10.64
CA ALA A 56 -6.77 -2.90 -10.10
C ALA A 56 -7.84 -3.86 -9.57
N TYR A 57 -7.60 -5.16 -9.75
CA TYR A 57 -8.47 -6.20 -9.18
C TYR A 57 -8.13 -6.42 -7.71
N ILE A 58 -9.12 -6.19 -6.84
CA ILE A 58 -9.00 -6.45 -5.40
C ILE A 58 -9.97 -7.55 -5.01
N LYS A 59 -9.44 -8.62 -4.39
CA LYS A 59 -10.28 -9.67 -3.83
C LYS A 59 -11.05 -9.12 -2.64
N LYS A 60 -12.39 -9.16 -2.71
CA LYS A 60 -13.26 -8.79 -1.58
C LYS A 60 -13.00 -9.72 -0.40
N ALA A 61 -12.79 -9.15 0.78
CA ALA A 61 -12.69 -9.92 2.02
C ALA A 61 -14.00 -10.71 2.23
N LYS A 62 -13.88 -12.02 2.44
CA LYS A 62 -15.03 -12.83 2.87
C LYS A 62 -15.32 -12.48 4.32
N LYS A 63 -16.60 -12.31 4.70
CA LYS A 63 -16.97 -12.19 6.13
C LYS A 63 -16.39 -13.40 6.86
N ALA A 64 -15.56 -13.18 7.88
CA ALA A 64 -15.19 -14.23 8.81
C ALA A 64 -16.49 -14.75 9.44
N LYS A 65 -16.76 -16.05 9.33
CA LYS A 65 -17.82 -16.67 10.13
C LYS A 65 -17.40 -16.45 11.59
N LYS A 66 -18.18 -15.70 12.37
CA LYS A 66 -18.05 -15.74 13.82
C LYS A 66 -18.34 -17.18 14.22
N CYS A 67 -17.37 -17.86 14.82
CA CYS A 67 -17.66 -19.08 15.56
C CYS A 67 -18.48 -18.65 16.78
N ASN A 68 -19.70 -19.19 16.89
CA ASN A 68 -20.48 -19.13 18.13
C ASN A 68 -19.88 -20.10 19.14
#